data_AF-A0A5N6X4S5-F1
#
_entry.id   AF-A0A5N6X4S5-F1
#
_cell.length_a   1.000
_cell.length_b   1.000
_cell.length_c   1.000
_cell.angle_alpha   90.00
_cell.angle_beta   90.00
_cell.angle_gamma   90.00
#
_symmetry.space_group_name_H-M   'P 1'
#
loop_
_entity.id
_entity.type
_entity.pdbx_description
1 polymer ?
#
loop_
_entity_poly.entity_id
_entity_poly.type
_entity_poly.pdbx_seq_one_letter_code
_entity_poly.pdbx_strand_id
1 'polypeptide(L)'
;MCGVVETRPSSPQPNWDICRRHALANVLRTAATRFDVDFLVGFEVEFEILRRSSSPEEQESTLLPFSTGLGRYAVDGLRDPGFPLVEDAVSTLMEHGVDVQTIQTEGRCGQYEISLGPRPPVMQWSGMVV
;
A
#
# COMPACT_ATOMS: atom_id res chain seq x y z
N MET A 1 15.54 4.60 -4.34
CA MET A 1 14.44 5.53 -3.98
C MET A 1 14.76 6.92 -4.53
N CYS A 2 13.84 7.57 -5.25
CA CYS A 2 14.10 8.80 -6.03
C CYS A 2 13.18 9.97 -5.61
N GLY A 3 13.48 11.19 -6.06
CA GLY A 3 12.62 12.37 -5.89
C GLY A 3 12.21 12.98 -7.23
N VAL A 4 11.09 13.69 -7.25
CA VAL A 4 10.64 14.44 -8.43
C VAL A 4 11.05 15.90 -8.26
N VAL A 5 11.64 16.50 -9.29
CA VAL A 5 12.01 17.92 -9.29
C VAL A 5 11.59 18.54 -10.61
N GLU A 6 11.00 19.72 -10.54
CA GLU A 6 10.64 20.49 -11.72
C GLU A 6 11.58 21.67 -11.88
N THR A 7 12.10 21.85 -13.09
CA THR A 7 12.87 23.03 -13.50
C THR A 7 12.15 23.72 -14.64
N ARG A 8 11.77 24.98 -14.46
CA ARG A 8 11.10 25.78 -15.49
C ARG A 8 12.06 26.81 -16.06
N PRO A 9 12.07 27.07 -17.38
CA PRO A 9 12.90 28.12 -17.96
C PRO A 9 12.65 29.51 -17.35
N SER A 10 11.42 29.78 -16.90
CA SER A 10 11.02 31.04 -16.25
C SER A 10 11.38 31.14 -14.77
N SER A 11 11.79 30.03 -14.13
CA SER A 11 12.21 30.01 -12.72
C SER A 11 13.45 29.12 -12.59
N PRO A 12 14.66 29.71 -12.50
CA PRO A 12 15.91 28.95 -12.49
C PRO A 12 16.12 28.12 -11.22
N GLN A 13 15.29 28.31 -10.18
CA GLN A 13 15.37 27.51 -8.96
C GLN A 13 14.59 26.19 -9.10
N PRO A 14 15.16 25.04 -8.69
CA PRO A 14 14.45 23.77 -8.71
C PRO A 14 13.24 23.77 -7.78
N ASN A 15 12.09 23.35 -8.28
CA ASN A 15 10.87 23.19 -7.51
C ASN A 15 10.75 21.75 -7.00
N TRP A 16 10.99 21.55 -5.70
CA TRP A 16 10.87 20.25 -5.03
C TRP A 16 9.49 20.02 -4.40
N ASP A 17 8.62 21.02 -4.39
CA ASP A 17 7.31 20.95 -3.72
C ASP A 17 6.35 19.97 -4.41
N ILE A 18 6.63 19.64 -5.68
CA ILE A 18 5.89 18.58 -6.40
C ILE A 18 6.20 17.18 -5.87
N CYS A 19 7.31 17.00 -5.15
CA CYS A 19 7.68 15.71 -4.56
C CYS A 19 7.02 15.57 -3.19
N ARG A 20 5.94 14.77 -3.12
CA ARG A 20 5.26 14.48 -1.85
C ARG A 20 6.20 13.94 -0.77
N ARG A 21 7.22 13.17 -1.15
CA ARG A 21 8.26 12.67 -0.24
C ARG A 21 9.12 13.81 0.33
N HIS A 22 9.46 14.82 -0.48
CA HIS A 22 10.18 16.00 -0.02
C HIS A 22 9.31 16.84 0.93
N ALA A 23 8.04 17.06 0.56
CA ALA A 23 7.09 17.77 1.41
C ALA A 23 6.92 17.08 2.77
N LEU A 24 6.75 15.75 2.80
CA LEU A 24 6.69 14.97 4.03
C LEU A 24 7.97 15.11 4.87
N ALA A 25 9.15 15.00 4.25
CA ALA A 25 10.42 15.17 4.96
C ALA A 25 10.55 16.57 5.60
N ASN A 26 10.07 17.62 4.94
CA ASN A 26 10.06 18.98 5.48
C ASN A 26 9.14 19.11 6.71
N VAL A 27 7.97 18.48 6.68
CA VAL A 27 7.03 18.45 7.82
C VAL A 27 7.67 17.74 9.00
N LEU A 28 8.25 16.55 8.80
CA LEU A 28 8.89 15.77 9.87
C LEU A 28 10.10 16.49 10.46
N ARG A 29 10.93 17.13 9.63
CA ARG A 29 12.04 17.96 10.12
C ARG A 29 11.54 19.10 10.98
N THR A 30 10.45 19.75 10.58
CA THR A 30 9.85 20.85 11.35
C THR A 30 9.33 20.36 12.70
N ALA A 31 8.65 19.20 12.72
CA ALA A 31 8.20 18.55 13.95
C ALA A 31 9.34 18.27 14.93
N ALA A 32 10.39 17.60 14.46
CA ALA A 32 11.55 17.27 15.29
C ALA A 32 12.27 18.53 15.82
N THR A 33 12.58 19.48 14.93
CA THR A 33 13.43 20.63 15.29
C THR A 33 12.73 21.75 16.05
N ARG A 34 11.42 21.95 15.84
CA ARG A 34 10.68 23.04 16.50
C ARG A 34 9.84 22.57 17.67
N PHE A 35 9.47 21.30 17.69
CA PHE A 35 8.51 20.78 18.67
C PHE A 35 9.03 19.55 19.42
N ASP A 36 10.23 19.04 19.11
CA ASP A 36 10.82 17.84 19.74
C ASP A 36 9.89 16.62 19.64
N VAL A 37 9.27 16.44 18.45
CA VAL A 37 8.35 15.35 18.16
C VAL A 37 8.86 14.50 17.01
N ASP A 38 9.02 13.21 17.27
CA ASP A 38 9.25 12.17 16.25
C ASP A 38 7.96 11.37 16.01
N PHE A 39 7.61 11.21 14.73
CA PHE A 39 6.44 10.42 14.33
C PHE A 39 6.83 9.00 13.97
N LEU A 40 6.00 8.04 14.40
CA LEU A 40 5.94 6.69 13.87
C LEU A 40 4.55 6.45 13.30
N VAL A 41 4.47 5.79 12.15
CA VAL A 41 3.21 5.46 11.49
C VAL A 41 3.20 4.00 11.07
N GLY A 42 2.09 3.32 11.35
CA GLY A 42 1.70 2.06 10.71
C GLY A 42 0.63 2.36 9.67
N PHE A 43 0.53 1.50 8.66
CA PHE A 43 -0.55 1.57 7.67
C PHE A 43 -1.30 0.25 7.65
N GLU A 44 -2.61 0.37 7.49
CA GLU A 44 -3.51 -0.73 7.14
C GLU A 44 -3.78 -0.59 5.64
N VAL A 45 -3.29 -1.56 4.87
CA VAL A 45 -3.42 -1.56 3.41
C VAL A 45 -4.49 -2.56 3.03
N GLU A 46 -5.70 -2.05 2.83
CA GLU A 46 -6.81 -2.83 2.28
C GLU A 46 -6.72 -2.94 0.75
N PHE A 47 -6.95 -4.13 0.22
CA PHE A 47 -7.01 -4.38 -1.22
C PHE A 47 -7.97 -5.53 -1.55
N GLU A 48 -8.38 -5.61 -2.82
CA GLU A 48 -9.25 -6.66 -3.34
C GLU A 48 -8.54 -7.44 -4.46
N ILE A 49 -8.62 -8.76 -4.42
CA ILE A 49 -8.21 -9.61 -5.53
C ILE A 49 -9.41 -9.77 -6.48
N LEU A 50 -9.19 -9.36 -7.73
CA LEU A 50 -10.16 -9.45 -8.81
C LEU A 50 -9.58 -10.30 -9.94
N ARG A 51 -10.46 -10.96 -10.69
CA ARG A 51 -10.11 -11.65 -11.94
C ARG A 51 -10.61 -10.86 -13.15
N ARG A 52 -9.97 -11.05 -14.29
CA ARG A 52 -10.53 -10.59 -15.57
C ARG A 52 -11.63 -11.55 -16.03
N SER A 53 -12.62 -11.01 -16.73
CA SER A 53 -13.53 -11.81 -17.56
C SER A 53 -12.73 -12.74 -18.46
N SER A 54 -13.20 -13.97 -18.59
CA SER A 54 -12.65 -14.98 -19.50
C SER A 54 -13.69 -15.51 -20.48
N SER A 55 -14.94 -15.02 -20.42
CA SER A 55 -16.02 -15.49 -21.29
C SER A 55 -16.30 -14.46 -22.39
N PRO A 56 -16.68 -14.90 -23.61
CA PRO A 56 -17.10 -13.98 -24.68
C PRO A 56 -18.39 -13.20 -24.37
N GLU A 57 -19.18 -13.67 -23.40
CA GLU A 57 -20.46 -13.07 -22.99
C GLU A 57 -20.26 -11.94 -21.96
N GLU A 58 -19.17 -12.00 -21.20
CA GLU A 58 -18.72 -10.97 -20.27
C GLU A 58 -17.77 -10.02 -21.02
N GLN A 59 -18.06 -8.71 -21.07
CA GLN A 59 -17.20 -7.75 -21.78
C GLN A 59 -15.73 -7.91 -21.36
N GLU A 60 -14.82 -7.99 -22.33
CA GLU A 60 -13.38 -8.33 -22.17
C GLU A 60 -12.63 -7.42 -21.17
N SER A 61 -13.18 -6.25 -20.84
CA SER A 61 -12.65 -5.30 -19.84
C SER A 61 -13.28 -5.40 -18.45
N THR A 62 -14.19 -6.36 -18.21
CA THR A 62 -14.91 -6.47 -16.94
C THR A 62 -14.01 -7.11 -15.88
N LEU A 63 -13.78 -6.39 -14.79
CA LEU A 63 -13.20 -6.94 -13.56
C LEU A 63 -14.31 -7.58 -12.74
N LEU A 64 -14.07 -8.82 -12.31
CA LEU A 64 -15.02 -9.62 -11.56
C LEU A 64 -14.40 -10.07 -10.23
N PRO A 65 -15.21 -10.32 -9.19
CA PRO A 65 -14.71 -10.94 -7.96
C PRO A 65 -13.94 -12.22 -8.27
N PHE A 66 -12.81 -12.42 -7.60
CA PHE A 66 -11.99 -13.62 -7.78
C PHE A 66 -12.73 -14.90 -7.38
N SER A 67 -13.59 -14.81 -6.37
CA SER A 67 -14.49 -15.88 -5.92
C SER A 67 -15.85 -15.31 -5.48
N THR A 68 -16.83 -16.19 -5.24
CA THR A 68 -18.20 -15.84 -4.79
C THR A 68 -18.56 -16.46 -3.43
N GLY A 69 -17.56 -16.67 -2.58
CA GLY A 69 -17.73 -17.29 -1.26
C GLY A 69 -18.37 -16.40 -0.17
N LEU A 70 -18.53 -16.99 1.02
CA LEU A 70 -19.05 -16.32 2.22
C LEU A 70 -17.98 -15.54 3.02
N GLY A 71 -16.73 -15.53 2.54
CA GLY A 71 -15.48 -15.17 3.24
C GLY A 71 -15.30 -13.73 3.75
N ARG A 72 -16.39 -13.05 4.14
CA ARG A 72 -16.42 -11.67 4.63
C ARG A 72 -16.18 -11.65 6.15
N TYR A 73 -15.16 -10.93 6.61
CA TYR A 73 -14.78 -10.80 8.03
C TYR A 73 -14.68 -12.13 8.78
N ALA A 74 -14.31 -13.21 8.08
CA ALA A 74 -14.40 -14.55 8.62
C ALA A 74 -13.20 -15.40 8.17
N VAL A 75 -12.89 -16.40 9.00
CA VAL A 75 -11.75 -17.31 8.83
C VAL A 75 -11.87 -18.13 7.54
N ASP A 76 -13.07 -18.32 7.02
CA ASP A 76 -13.29 -18.94 5.72
C ASP A 76 -12.76 -18.10 4.55
N GLY A 77 -12.59 -16.78 4.71
CA GLY A 77 -11.88 -15.93 3.76
C GLY A 77 -10.41 -16.29 3.59
N LEU A 78 -9.77 -16.94 4.59
CA LEU A 78 -8.41 -17.50 4.45
C LEU A 78 -8.39 -18.79 3.60
N ARG A 79 -9.55 -19.34 3.27
CA ARG A 79 -9.70 -20.46 2.32
C ARG A 79 -10.16 -19.98 0.95
N ASP A 80 -10.25 -18.66 0.74
CA ASP A 80 -10.55 -18.10 -0.57
C ASP A 80 -9.47 -18.55 -1.58
N PRO A 81 -9.85 -18.94 -2.80
CA PRO A 81 -8.89 -19.37 -3.82
C PRO A 81 -7.80 -18.35 -4.14
N GLY A 82 -8.03 -17.06 -3.86
CA GLY A 82 -7.07 -15.98 -4.06
C GLY A 82 -6.12 -15.79 -2.88
N PHE A 83 -6.41 -16.37 -1.70
CA PHE A 83 -5.59 -16.19 -0.51
C PHE A 83 -4.12 -16.63 -0.67
N PRO A 84 -3.78 -17.71 -1.40
CA PRO A 84 -2.37 -18.05 -1.66
C PRO A 84 -1.56 -16.92 -2.32
N LEU A 85 -2.20 -16.08 -3.15
CA LEU A 85 -1.52 -14.91 -3.75
C LEU A 85 -1.18 -13.85 -2.69
N VAL A 86 -2.00 -13.74 -1.64
CA VAL A 86 -1.75 -12.85 -0.50
C VAL A 86 -0.58 -13.37 0.32
N GLU A 87 -0.53 -14.68 0.57
CA GLU A 87 0.58 -15.32 1.28
C GLU A 87 1.92 -15.12 0.55
N ASP A 88 1.93 -15.29 -0.77
CA ASP A 88 3.11 -15.06 -1.61
C ASP A 88 3.55 -13.58 -1.58
N ALA A 89 2.59 -12.65 -1.69
CA ALA A 89 2.87 -11.22 -1.64
C ALA A 89 3.45 -10.80 -0.27
N VAL A 90 2.88 -11.29 0.83
CA VAL A 90 3.37 -10.99 2.17
C VAL A 90 4.75 -11.57 2.40
N SER A 91 4.99 -12.81 1.98
CA SER A 91 6.31 -13.44 2.06
C SER A 91 7.36 -12.59 1.33
N THR A 92 7.04 -12.14 0.11
CA THR A 92 7.90 -11.25 -0.68
C THR A 92 8.17 -9.92 0.03
N LEU A 93 7.13 -9.28 0.60
CA LEU A 93 7.27 -8.03 1.34
C LEU A 93 8.20 -8.19 2.56
N MET A 94 8.02 -9.27 3.32
CA MET A 94 8.86 -9.58 4.49
C MET A 94 10.32 -9.85 4.09
N GLU A 95 10.56 -10.58 3.00
CA GLU A 95 11.90 -10.80 2.44
C GLU A 95 12.60 -9.49 2.03
N HIS A 96 11.83 -8.50 1.59
CA HIS A 96 12.31 -7.15 1.28
C HIS A 96 12.36 -6.20 2.50
N GLY A 97 12.17 -6.72 3.72
CA GLY A 97 12.33 -5.98 4.96
C GLY A 97 11.15 -5.07 5.32
N VAL A 98 9.98 -5.28 4.71
CA VAL A 98 8.73 -4.66 5.13
C VAL A 98 8.25 -5.37 6.41
N ASP A 99 7.90 -4.58 7.43
CA ASP A 99 7.42 -5.10 8.71
C ASP A 99 5.92 -5.37 8.64
N VAL A 100 5.55 -6.55 8.15
CA VAL A 100 4.16 -7.02 8.15
C VAL A 100 3.83 -7.62 9.51
N GLN A 101 2.81 -7.07 10.17
CA GLN A 101 2.39 -7.50 11.51
C GLN A 101 1.24 -8.51 11.44
N THR A 102 0.22 -8.22 10.63
CA THR A 102 -0.97 -9.08 10.49
C THR A 102 -1.53 -9.06 9.08
N ILE A 103 -2.22 -10.14 8.72
CA ILE A 103 -3.08 -10.24 7.54
C ILE A 103 -4.49 -10.56 8.03
N GLN A 104 -5.50 -9.88 7.51
CA GLN A 104 -6.89 -10.08 7.90
C GLN A 104 -7.81 -10.14 6.67
N THR A 105 -8.95 -10.82 6.82
CA THR A 105 -10.03 -10.84 5.82
C THR A 105 -11.03 -9.74 6.14
N GLU A 106 -11.45 -9.02 5.11
CA GLU A 106 -12.29 -7.82 5.27
C GLU A 106 -13.73 -8.04 4.81
N GLY A 107 -14.50 -6.96 4.68
CA GLY A 107 -15.95 -7.03 4.47
C GLY A 107 -16.44 -7.49 3.11
N ARG A 108 -15.55 -7.52 2.12
CA ARG A 108 -15.84 -8.05 0.78
C ARG A 108 -15.13 -9.39 0.58
N CYS A 109 -15.77 -10.28 -0.19
CA CYS A 109 -15.15 -11.55 -0.55
C CYS A 109 -13.93 -11.27 -1.44
N GLY A 110 -12.76 -11.80 -1.07
CA GLY A 110 -11.50 -11.50 -1.73
C GLY A 110 -10.90 -10.14 -1.36
N GLN A 111 -11.42 -9.47 -0.32
CA GLN A 111 -10.81 -8.29 0.28
C GLN A 111 -9.95 -8.70 1.47
N TYR A 112 -8.74 -8.16 1.51
CA TYR A 112 -7.76 -8.43 2.55
C TYR A 112 -7.13 -7.14 3.03
N GLU A 113 -6.62 -7.17 4.26
CA GLU A 113 -5.81 -6.10 4.83
C GLU A 113 -4.43 -6.65 5.21
N ILE A 114 -3.38 -5.89 4.88
CA ILE A 114 -2.05 -6.07 5.45
C ILE A 114 -1.78 -4.91 6.40
N SER A 115 -1.59 -5.22 7.69
CA SER A 115 -1.26 -4.23 8.70
C SER A 115 0.26 -4.18 8.89
N LEU A 116 0.84 -2.98 8.76
CA LEU A 116 2.28 -2.76 8.83
C LEU A 116 2.70 -2.18 10.17
N GLY A 117 3.87 -2.62 10.67
CA GLY A 117 4.45 -2.12 11.91
C GLY A 117 4.81 -0.64 11.86
N PRO A 118 4.84 0.04 13.02
CA PRO A 118 5.11 1.46 13.09
C PRO A 118 6.56 1.79 12.73
N ARG A 119 6.78 2.63 11.71
CA ARG A 119 8.11 3.12 11.31
C ARG A 119 8.11 4.64 11.06
N PRO A 120 9.29 5.29 10.99
CA PRO A 120 9.37 6.68 10.57
C PRO A 120 8.69 6.89 9.20
N PRO A 121 7.82 7.91 9.01
CA PRO A 121 6.93 7.98 7.85
C PRO A 121 7.62 7.95 6.48
N VAL A 122 8.83 8.53 6.35
CA VAL A 122 9.60 8.46 5.10
C VAL A 122 10.03 7.02 4.80
N MET A 123 10.46 6.27 5.83
CA MET A 123 10.85 4.88 5.69
C MET A 123 9.62 4.00 5.40
N GLN A 124 8.53 4.25 6.12
CA GLN A 124 7.27 3.52 5.93
C GLN A 124 6.74 3.66 4.51
N TRP A 125 6.65 4.90 4.00
CA TRP A 125 6.21 5.17 2.62
C TRP A 125 7.07 4.47 1.57
N SER A 126 8.34 4.23 1.87
CA SER A 126 9.28 3.64 0.93
C SER A 126 9.20 2.13 0.85
N GLY A 127 8.77 1.47 1.93
CA GLY A 127 8.46 0.04 1.92
C GLY A 127 7.14 -0.30 1.23
N MET A 128 6.24 0.67 1.06
CA MET A 128 4.96 0.47 0.36
C MET A 128 5.03 0.66 -1.16
N VAL A 129 6.05 1.35 -1.66
CA VAL A 129 6.25 1.64 -3.08
C VAL A 129 7.50 0.89 -3.55
N VAL A 130 7.41 -0.44 -3.54
CA VAL A 130 8.43 -1.33 -4.13
C VAL A 130 8.18 -1.45 -5.63
#